data_AF-A0A9W6SJ87-F1
#
_entry.id   AF-A0A9W6SJ87-F1
#
_cell.length_a   1.000
_cell.length_b   1.000
_cell.length_c   1.000
_cell.angle_alpha   90.00
_cell.angle_beta   90.00
_cell.angle_gamma   90.00
#
_symmetry.space_group_name_H-M   'P 1'
#
loop_
_entity.id
_entity.type
_entity.pdbx_description
1 polymer ?
#
loop_
_entity_poly.entity_id
_entity_poly.type
_entity_poly.pdbx_seq_one_letter_code
_entity_poly.pdbx_strand_id
1 'polypeptide(L)'
;MSTQAPTVEYRGVRYAAEMIAGGAAYEIFAADPDPGFLPNPRPEARWPYRRFVHVSEVGGESAINACAESLLSAPLAAGVTWRRIHEQSQSPYGDEATRALLRSVRASASVRCGTKMVKPLSVRQVVRLLGGPAVVSGFCFREHDVAHLRTPMQRRVLAGDPMPADDYAAFALRWRASDPVDYVVPAGEPWAGMARIPGSARRGGPVLGTGFLPSNQYLLPEFVTADFADLPLPTRAEILAYTADGTEVTMFQYVTEQGAWTRMAGTQWRRLQAELPGVDPHQEWFPVPASGHVGLSGEYRGRRHPAVADPPHGFRIAARSQAARFPVTSVKRLVRYAAWRGVPVSVAGEREEWVRLRLVVPGEQVLVVTGAECVERGVYEVWAPGDEVEEGREVEVAYRS
;
A
#
# COMPACT_ATOMS: atom_id res chain seq x y z
N MET A 1 32.96 -2.59 18.31
CA MET A 1 32.40 -1.40 18.97
C MET A 1 30.95 -1.73 19.31
N SER A 2 30.60 -1.80 20.59
CA SER A 2 29.22 -2.07 21.02
C SER A 2 28.39 -0.81 20.74
N THR A 3 27.63 -0.82 19.65
CA THR A 3 26.61 0.21 19.40
C THR A 3 25.54 0.06 20.47
N GLN A 4 25.60 0.93 21.47
CA GLN A 4 24.56 1.06 22.48
C GLN A 4 23.23 1.28 21.75
N ALA A 5 22.24 0.42 22.03
CA ALA A 5 20.93 0.53 21.40
C ALA A 5 20.36 1.95 21.64
N PRO A 6 19.82 2.61 20.60
CA PRO A 6 19.26 3.94 20.77
C PRO A 6 18.19 3.91 21.86
N THR A 7 18.15 4.96 22.68
CA THR A 7 17.12 5.12 23.71
C THR A 7 16.10 6.13 23.22
N VAL A 8 14.81 5.85 23.41
CA VAL A 8 13.71 6.76 23.07
C VAL A 8 12.84 7.00 24.29
N GLU A 9 12.20 8.16 24.35
CA GLU A 9 11.23 8.46 25.40
C GLU A 9 9.83 8.03 24.93
N TYR A 10 9.10 7.26 25.72
CA TYR A 10 7.71 6.88 25.46
C TYR A 10 6.91 7.13 26.73
N ARG A 11 5.88 7.98 26.64
CA ARG A 11 5.03 8.37 27.78
C ARG A 11 5.81 8.84 29.02
N GLY A 12 6.89 9.60 28.81
CA GLY A 12 7.74 10.14 29.87
C GLY A 12 8.77 9.17 30.45
N VAL A 13 8.86 7.94 29.93
CA VAL A 13 9.81 6.91 30.37
C VAL A 13 10.79 6.60 29.23
N ARG A 14 12.07 6.42 29.55
CA ARG A 14 13.11 6.08 28.58
C ARG A 14 13.27 4.57 28.44
N TYR A 15 13.14 4.08 27.20
CA TYR A 15 13.33 2.66 26.87
C TYR A 15 14.47 2.47 25.89
N ALA A 16 15.21 1.37 26.02
CA ALA A 16 16.05 0.89 24.94
C ALA A 16 15.18 0.56 23.72
N ALA A 17 15.67 0.85 22.52
CA ALA A 17 14.87 0.72 21.31
C ALA A 17 15.69 0.25 20.10
N GLU A 18 15.00 -0.35 19.15
CA GLU A 18 15.47 -0.65 17.80
C GLU A 18 14.65 0.14 16.79
N MET A 19 15.33 0.78 15.84
CA MET A 19 14.68 1.57 14.79
C MET A 19 14.07 0.66 13.72
N ILE A 20 12.85 0.96 13.32
CA ILE A 20 12.13 0.24 12.26
C ILE A 20 11.89 1.18 11.07
N ALA A 21 12.03 0.63 9.87
CA ALA A 21 11.70 1.31 8.61
C ALA A 21 12.33 2.71 8.48
N GLY A 22 13.61 2.83 8.86
CA GLY A 22 14.35 4.09 8.77
C GLY A 22 13.83 5.19 9.69
N GLY A 23 13.24 4.84 10.83
CA GLY A 23 12.79 5.79 11.85
C GLY A 23 11.30 6.11 11.82
N ALA A 24 10.51 5.39 11.04
CA ALA A 24 9.04 5.51 11.05
C ALA A 24 8.40 4.88 12.30
N ALA A 25 9.06 3.90 12.90
CA ALA A 25 8.61 3.24 14.11
C ALA A 25 9.80 2.74 14.93
N TYR A 26 9.52 2.32 16.16
CA TYR A 26 10.50 1.76 17.07
C TYR A 26 9.95 0.49 17.73
N GLU A 27 10.81 -0.52 17.91
CA GLU A 27 10.60 -1.59 18.88
C GLU A 27 11.26 -1.15 20.19
N ILE A 28 10.46 -0.87 21.21
CA ILE A 28 10.94 -0.48 22.55
C ILE A 28 10.92 -1.68 23.48
N PHE A 29 11.85 -1.74 24.43
CA PHE A 29 12.08 -2.90 25.28
C PHE A 29 12.00 -2.56 26.77
N ALA A 30 11.43 -3.46 27.57
CA ALA A 30 11.28 -3.31 29.02
C ALA A 30 11.72 -4.58 29.77
N ALA A 31 12.22 -4.37 30.99
CA ALA A 31 12.57 -5.45 31.93
C ALA A 31 11.34 -6.03 32.64
N ASP A 32 10.35 -5.18 32.91
CA ASP A 32 9.13 -5.50 33.65
C ASP A 32 7.90 -5.38 32.74
N PRO A 33 6.80 -6.08 33.05
CA PRO A 33 5.56 -5.95 32.31
C PRO A 33 4.98 -4.53 32.47
N ASP A 34 4.57 -3.93 31.35
CA ASP A 34 4.04 -2.56 31.27
C ASP A 34 2.82 -2.56 30.34
N PRO A 35 1.72 -1.82 30.62
CA PRO A 35 0.54 -1.72 29.76
C PRO A 35 0.80 -1.69 28.24
N GLY A 36 0.41 -2.81 27.61
CA GLY A 36 0.48 -3.03 26.16
C GLY A 36 1.88 -3.33 25.61
N PHE A 37 2.85 -3.60 26.48
CA PHE A 37 4.00 -4.42 26.12
C PHE A 37 3.58 -5.89 26.05
N LEU A 38 4.18 -6.62 25.11
CA LEU A 38 4.00 -8.04 24.92
C LEU A 38 5.27 -8.78 25.32
N PRO A 39 5.17 -10.05 25.76
CA PRO A 39 6.34 -10.90 25.92
C PRO A 39 7.19 -10.91 24.65
N ASN A 40 8.50 -10.82 24.81
CA ASN A 40 9.45 -10.95 23.72
C ASN A 40 9.61 -12.45 23.39
N PRO A 41 9.14 -12.92 22.24
CA PRO A 41 9.14 -14.34 21.91
C PRO A 41 10.53 -14.84 21.45
N ARG A 42 11.53 -13.95 21.33
CA ARG A 42 12.90 -14.32 20.95
C ARG A 42 13.53 -15.12 22.11
N PRO A 43 13.99 -16.37 21.91
CA PRO A 43 14.46 -17.25 23.00
C PRO A 43 15.60 -16.69 23.86
N GLU A 44 16.44 -15.82 23.29
CA GLU A 44 17.60 -15.21 23.94
C GLU A 44 17.42 -13.68 24.13
N ALA A 45 16.17 -13.22 24.21
CA ALA A 45 15.88 -11.81 24.38
C ALA A 45 16.49 -11.26 25.67
N ARG A 46 17.43 -10.31 25.54
CA ARG A 46 17.95 -9.54 26.69
C ARG A 46 16.84 -8.89 27.51
N TRP A 47 15.76 -8.47 26.85
CA TRP A 47 14.61 -7.83 27.46
C TRP A 47 13.35 -8.71 27.27
N PRO A 48 12.70 -9.12 28.37
CA PRO A 48 11.57 -10.06 28.33
C PRO A 48 10.29 -9.44 27.77
N TYR A 49 10.18 -8.11 27.71
CA TYR A 49 9.01 -7.41 27.18
C TYR A 49 9.39 -6.42 26.09
N ARG A 50 8.47 -6.23 25.15
CA ARG A 50 8.65 -5.28 24.05
C ARG A 50 7.34 -4.68 23.56
N ARG A 51 7.43 -3.57 22.82
CA ARG A 51 6.29 -2.92 22.16
C ARG A 51 6.74 -2.27 20.86
N PHE A 52 5.88 -2.29 19.84
CA PHE A 52 6.08 -1.49 18.64
C PHE A 52 5.29 -0.19 18.75
N VAL A 53 5.96 0.95 18.52
CA VAL A 53 5.37 2.29 18.64
C VAL A 53 5.67 3.12 17.40
N HIS A 54 4.74 3.96 16.98
CA HIS A 54 4.96 4.89 15.87
C HIS A 54 5.92 6.01 16.29
N VAL A 55 6.66 6.59 15.34
CA VAL A 55 7.59 7.69 15.64
C VAL A 55 6.90 8.90 16.29
N SER A 56 5.64 9.15 15.97
CA SER A 56 4.87 10.25 16.59
C SER A 56 4.54 10.03 18.06
N GLU A 57 4.73 8.82 18.59
CA GLU A 57 4.49 8.49 19.99
C GLU A 57 5.75 8.55 20.85
N VAL A 58 6.92 8.68 20.23
CA VAL A 58 8.19 8.76 20.95
C VAL A 58 8.69 10.20 21.04
N GLY A 59 9.19 10.57 22.22
CA GLY A 59 9.84 11.84 22.49
C GLY A 59 11.35 11.80 22.23
N GLY A 60 11.91 12.99 22.00
CA GLY A 60 13.33 13.23 21.76
C GLY A 60 13.58 13.87 20.39
N GLU A 61 14.37 14.95 20.36
CA GLU A 61 14.67 15.72 19.13
C GLU A 61 15.26 14.83 18.01
N SER A 62 16.02 13.81 18.37
CA SER A 62 16.61 12.86 17.42
C SER A 62 15.57 12.01 16.68
N ALA A 63 14.46 11.63 17.34
CA ALA A 63 13.42 10.80 16.71
C ALA A 63 12.59 11.60 15.69
N ILE A 64 12.31 12.87 16.00
CA ILE A 64 11.58 13.77 15.09
C ILE A 64 12.45 14.13 13.88
N ASN A 65 13.72 14.49 14.10
CA ASN A 65 14.63 14.92 13.04
C ASN A 65 15.12 13.79 12.14
N ALA A 66 15.07 12.53 12.60
CA ALA A 66 15.45 11.37 11.80
C ALA A 66 14.41 11.00 10.72
N CYS A 67 13.19 11.55 10.79
CA CYS A 67 12.11 11.14 9.90
C CYS A 67 12.15 11.87 8.55
N ALA A 68 12.35 11.13 7.46
CA ALA A 68 12.34 11.67 6.10
C ALA A 68 10.94 11.89 5.51
N GLU A 69 9.89 11.42 6.18
CA GLU A 69 8.49 11.54 5.74
C GLU A 69 7.73 12.55 6.62
N SER A 70 6.70 13.17 6.06
CA SER A 70 5.89 14.15 6.78
C SER A 70 4.97 13.47 7.80
N LEU A 71 5.07 13.93 9.05
CA LEU A 71 4.17 13.52 10.13
C LEU A 71 2.75 14.04 9.90
N LEU A 72 1.78 13.36 10.53
CA LEU A 72 0.45 13.93 10.69
C LEU A 72 0.52 15.20 11.52
N SER A 73 -0.08 16.28 11.04
CA SER A 73 -0.17 17.55 11.74
C SER A 73 -1.63 17.99 11.87
N ALA A 74 -1.92 18.72 12.94
CA ALA A 74 -3.25 19.26 13.20
C ALA A 74 -3.16 20.77 13.45
N PRO A 75 -4.17 21.55 13.05
CA PRO A 75 -4.24 22.96 13.38
C PRO A 75 -4.21 23.18 14.89
N LEU A 76 -3.40 24.15 15.35
CA LEU A 76 -3.41 24.60 16.73
C LEU A 76 -4.67 25.44 16.98
N ALA A 77 -5.67 24.85 17.62
CA ALA A 77 -6.90 25.51 17.99
C ALA A 77 -7.43 24.96 19.32
N ALA A 78 -8.09 25.83 20.10
CA ALA A 78 -8.69 25.43 21.37
C ALA A 78 -9.74 24.32 21.15
N GLY A 79 -9.62 23.22 21.90
CA GLY A 79 -10.55 22.09 21.80
C GLY A 79 -10.33 21.17 20.60
N VAL A 80 -9.29 21.36 19.79
CA VAL A 80 -8.83 20.38 18.79
C VAL A 80 -7.79 19.49 19.45
N THR A 81 -8.10 18.19 19.55
CA THR A 81 -7.20 17.18 20.12
C THR A 81 -7.11 15.99 19.17
N TRP A 82 -6.01 15.23 19.24
CA TRP A 82 -5.84 14.00 18.45
C TRP A 82 -6.95 13.00 18.67
N ARG A 83 -7.43 12.87 19.92
CA ARG A 83 -8.58 12.02 20.25
C ARG A 83 -9.84 12.47 19.51
N ARG A 84 -10.15 13.77 19.51
CA ARG A 84 -11.32 14.30 18.80
C ARG A 84 -11.21 14.12 17.30
N ILE A 85 -10.02 14.39 16.73
CA ILE A 85 -9.75 14.15 15.30
C ILE A 85 -9.99 12.69 14.95
N HIS A 86 -9.50 11.77 15.80
CA HIS A 86 -9.67 10.33 15.61
C HIS A 86 -11.14 9.92 15.68
N GLU A 87 -11.88 10.35 16.70
CA GLU A 87 -13.33 10.09 16.82
C GLU A 87 -14.10 10.63 15.59
N GLN A 88 -13.78 11.85 15.15
CA GLN A 88 -14.40 12.47 13.98
C GLN A 88 -14.06 11.75 12.67
N SER A 89 -12.84 11.21 12.53
CA SER A 89 -12.42 10.49 11.32
C SER A 89 -13.14 9.14 11.15
N GLN A 90 -13.79 8.63 12.20
CA GLN A 90 -14.58 7.40 12.16
C GLN A 90 -16.03 7.61 11.67
N SER A 91 -16.43 8.85 11.37
CA SER A 91 -17.78 9.16 10.91
C SER A 91 -17.79 9.77 9.50
N PRO A 92 -18.52 9.16 8.54
CA PRO A 92 -18.66 9.73 7.20
C PRO A 92 -19.63 10.94 7.17
N TYR A 93 -20.41 11.16 8.23
CA TYR A 93 -21.52 12.13 8.27
C TYR A 93 -21.15 13.46 8.98
N GLY A 94 -19.87 13.82 8.99
CA GLY A 94 -19.42 15.08 9.57
C GLY A 94 -19.96 16.31 8.83
N ASP A 95 -20.20 17.38 9.58
CA ASP A 95 -20.49 18.70 9.01
C ASP A 95 -19.30 19.25 8.19
N GLU A 96 -19.50 20.35 7.47
CA GLU A 96 -18.44 20.93 6.62
C GLU A 96 -17.21 21.34 7.44
N ALA A 97 -17.40 21.84 8.66
CA ALA A 97 -16.27 22.22 9.53
C ALA A 97 -15.43 20.99 9.93
N THR A 98 -16.07 19.89 10.29
CA THR A 98 -15.40 18.62 10.59
C THR A 98 -14.69 18.08 9.34
N ARG A 99 -15.34 18.12 8.17
CA ARG A 99 -14.72 17.69 6.91
C ARG A 99 -13.54 18.59 6.51
N ALA A 100 -13.61 19.90 6.75
CA ALA A 100 -12.49 20.81 6.52
C ALA A 100 -11.31 20.55 7.47
N LEU A 101 -11.57 20.31 8.76
CA LEU A 101 -10.55 19.91 9.73
C LEU A 101 -9.85 18.61 9.30
N LEU A 102 -10.62 17.56 8.99
CA LEU A 102 -10.06 16.28 8.57
C LEU A 102 -9.28 16.40 7.26
N ARG A 103 -9.76 17.20 6.28
CA ARG A 103 -9.00 17.49 5.05
C ARG A 103 -7.67 18.18 5.35
N SER A 104 -7.65 19.14 6.28
CA SER A 104 -6.42 19.83 6.68
C SER A 104 -5.42 18.88 7.34
N VAL A 105 -5.86 18.04 8.28
CA VAL A 105 -5.01 17.02 8.92
C VAL A 105 -4.51 16.03 7.88
N ARG A 106 -5.39 15.55 7.00
CA ARG A 106 -5.06 14.57 5.98
C ARG A 106 -4.06 15.09 4.95
N ALA A 107 -4.09 16.38 4.64
CA ALA A 107 -3.18 17.02 3.69
C ALA A 107 -1.71 16.98 4.15
N SER A 108 -1.43 16.83 5.44
CA SER A 108 -0.05 16.73 5.93
C SER A 108 0.58 15.36 5.63
N ALA A 109 -0.23 14.34 5.38
CA ALA A 109 0.21 13.03 4.91
C ALA A 109 0.29 13.02 3.37
N SER A 110 1.39 13.51 2.81
CA SER A 110 1.61 13.56 1.36
C SER A 110 2.38 12.35 0.84
N VAL A 111 2.12 11.97 -0.41
CA VAL A 111 3.00 11.10 -1.22
C VAL A 111 3.88 11.99 -2.09
N ARG A 112 5.13 11.59 -2.26
CA ARG A 112 6.09 12.16 -3.22
C ARG A 112 6.75 11.03 -4.01
N CYS A 113 7.43 11.37 -5.11
CA CYS A 113 8.28 10.40 -5.79
C CYS A 113 9.28 9.79 -4.78
N GLY A 114 9.37 8.47 -4.75
CA GLY A 114 10.22 7.72 -3.84
C GLY A 114 9.61 7.42 -2.46
N THR A 115 8.46 8.00 -2.09
CA THR A 115 7.75 7.62 -0.85
C THR A 115 7.51 6.13 -0.87
N LYS A 116 7.91 5.45 0.22
CA LYS A 116 7.65 4.02 0.35
C LYS A 116 6.17 3.80 0.65
N MET A 117 5.50 3.08 -0.24
CA MET A 117 4.12 2.68 -0.14
C MET A 117 4.02 1.22 0.26
N VAL A 118 2.95 0.86 0.96
CA VAL A 118 2.66 -0.50 1.41
C VAL A 118 1.19 -0.81 1.16
N LYS A 119 0.90 -2.01 0.67
CA LYS A 119 -0.45 -2.56 0.52
C LYS A 119 -0.51 -3.92 1.21
N PRO A 120 -1.44 -4.15 2.16
CA PRO A 120 -1.66 -5.48 2.71
C PRO A 120 -2.14 -6.42 1.61
N LEU A 121 -1.64 -7.66 1.62
CA LEU A 121 -1.98 -8.68 0.64
C LEU A 121 -2.63 -9.88 1.33
N SER A 122 -3.66 -10.44 0.72
CA SER A 122 -4.06 -11.82 0.97
C SER A 122 -3.13 -12.79 0.23
N VAL A 123 -3.10 -14.04 0.67
CA VAL A 123 -2.36 -15.12 0.02
C VAL A 123 -2.71 -15.23 -1.47
N ARG A 124 -3.98 -15.07 -1.83
CA ARG A 124 -4.43 -15.06 -3.24
C ARG A 124 -3.82 -13.92 -4.04
N GLN A 125 -3.69 -12.73 -3.45
CA GLN A 125 -3.06 -11.59 -4.11
C GLN A 125 -1.55 -11.80 -4.28
N VAL A 126 -0.87 -12.44 -3.31
CA VAL A 126 0.54 -12.83 -3.45
C VAL A 126 0.73 -13.76 -4.66
N VAL A 127 -0.05 -14.84 -4.74
CA VAL A 127 0.02 -15.79 -5.86
C VAL A 127 -0.28 -15.10 -7.19
N ARG A 128 -1.29 -14.21 -7.22
CA ARG A 128 -1.63 -13.41 -8.41
C ARG A 128 -0.50 -12.49 -8.86
N LEU A 129 0.23 -11.86 -7.93
CA LEU A 129 1.38 -11.01 -8.26
C LEU A 129 2.56 -11.82 -8.81
N LEU A 130 2.78 -13.04 -8.29
CA LEU A 130 3.86 -13.91 -8.76
C LEU A 130 3.58 -14.50 -10.15
N GLY A 131 2.32 -14.75 -10.50
CA GLY A 131 1.92 -15.35 -11.79
C GLY A 131 1.36 -14.38 -12.84
N GLY A 132 1.17 -13.10 -12.48
CA GLY A 132 0.50 -12.12 -13.33
C GLY A 132 1.32 -10.85 -13.57
N PRO A 133 0.75 -9.84 -14.24
CA PRO A 133 1.40 -8.55 -14.43
C PRO A 133 1.86 -7.93 -13.12
N ALA A 134 3.05 -7.34 -13.10
CA ALA A 134 3.62 -6.67 -11.93
C ALA A 134 2.98 -5.29 -11.75
N VAL A 135 1.76 -5.28 -11.23
CA VAL A 135 0.94 -4.07 -11.05
C VAL A 135 0.34 -4.00 -9.65
N VAL A 136 0.02 -2.78 -9.21
CA VAL A 136 -0.71 -2.54 -7.96
C VAL A 136 -1.88 -1.60 -8.21
N SER A 137 -3.00 -1.85 -7.54
CA SER A 137 -4.21 -1.04 -7.61
C SER A 137 -4.84 -0.91 -6.22
N GLY A 138 -5.87 -0.08 -6.08
CA GLY A 138 -6.69 -0.01 -4.87
C GLY A 138 -6.02 0.69 -3.69
N PHE A 139 -6.47 0.34 -2.49
CA PHE A 139 -6.06 1.01 -1.25
C PHE A 139 -4.64 0.65 -0.83
N CYS A 140 -3.91 1.66 -0.35
CA CYS A 140 -2.54 1.55 0.13
C CYS A 140 -2.21 2.62 1.18
N PHE A 141 -1.05 2.48 1.80
CA PHE A 141 -0.58 3.30 2.91
C PHE A 141 0.86 3.72 2.65
N ARG A 142 1.35 4.79 3.28
CA ARG A 142 2.80 5.02 3.35
C ARG A 142 3.37 4.02 4.35
N GLU A 143 4.54 3.45 4.09
CA GLU A 143 5.27 2.61 5.05
C GLU A 143 5.38 3.34 6.40
N HIS A 144 5.64 4.64 6.34
CA HIS A 144 5.74 5.52 7.49
C HIS A 144 4.56 5.36 8.46
N ASP A 145 3.33 5.50 7.97
CA ASP A 145 2.12 5.54 8.80
C ASP A 145 1.81 4.19 9.46
N VAL A 146 2.28 3.08 8.88
CA VAL A 146 1.93 1.71 9.30
C VAL A 146 3.12 0.89 9.80
N ALA A 147 4.31 1.48 9.91
CA ALA A 147 5.55 0.78 10.26
C ALA A 147 5.51 0.11 11.63
N HIS A 148 4.71 0.64 12.57
CA HIS A 148 4.53 0.10 13.92
C HIS A 148 3.61 -1.13 13.97
N LEU A 149 2.85 -1.40 12.91
CA LEU A 149 1.98 -2.57 12.79
C LEU A 149 2.80 -3.76 12.27
N ARG A 150 3.45 -4.46 13.21
CA ARG A 150 4.50 -5.44 12.90
C ARG A 150 4.04 -6.89 12.95
N THR A 151 3.00 -7.20 13.71
CA THR A 151 2.48 -8.57 13.84
C THR A 151 1.24 -8.79 12.99
N PRO A 152 0.90 -10.03 12.59
CA PRO A 152 -0.36 -10.33 11.91
C PRO A 152 -1.58 -9.75 12.61
N MET A 153 -1.65 -9.87 13.94
CA MET A 153 -2.73 -9.32 14.75
C MET A 153 -2.86 -7.80 14.60
N GLN A 154 -1.75 -7.06 14.71
CA GLN A 154 -1.76 -5.60 14.54
C GLN A 154 -2.13 -5.18 13.11
N ARG A 155 -1.71 -5.97 12.10
CA ARG A 155 -1.96 -5.66 10.69
C ARG A 155 -3.38 -5.99 10.24
N ARG A 156 -4.18 -6.72 11.03
CA ARG A 156 -5.60 -7.02 10.71
C ARG A 156 -6.42 -5.78 10.40
N VAL A 157 -6.12 -4.65 11.05
CA VAL A 157 -6.82 -3.38 10.78
C VAL A 157 -6.68 -2.94 9.32
N LEU A 158 -5.53 -3.22 8.70
CA LEU A 158 -5.25 -2.86 7.30
C LEU A 158 -5.90 -3.84 6.30
N ALA A 159 -6.24 -5.05 6.74
CA ALA A 159 -6.60 -6.14 5.84
C ALA A 159 -7.89 -5.84 5.05
N GLY A 160 -7.80 -5.98 3.73
CA GLY A 160 -8.95 -5.84 2.84
C GLY A 160 -9.76 -7.13 2.66
N ASP A 161 -9.15 -8.29 2.91
CA ASP A 161 -9.79 -9.60 2.88
C ASP A 161 -9.91 -10.15 4.33
N PRO A 162 -10.91 -11.01 4.62
CA PRO A 162 -10.96 -11.72 5.88
C PRO A 162 -9.71 -12.58 6.03
N MET A 163 -8.91 -12.30 7.05
CA MET A 163 -7.75 -13.10 7.43
C MET A 163 -8.20 -14.21 8.38
N PRO A 164 -7.83 -15.48 8.16
CA PRO A 164 -8.03 -16.54 9.13
C PRO A 164 -7.54 -16.16 10.54
N ALA A 165 -8.21 -16.72 11.55
CA ALA A 165 -7.89 -16.43 12.95
C ALA A 165 -6.46 -16.86 13.35
N ASP A 166 -5.91 -17.86 12.64
CA ASP A 166 -4.65 -18.55 12.97
C ASP A 166 -3.49 -18.22 12.01
N ASP A 167 -3.57 -17.11 11.28
CA ASP A 167 -2.51 -16.74 10.33
C ASP A 167 -1.15 -16.55 11.02
N TYR A 168 -0.20 -17.41 10.66
CA TYR A 168 1.18 -17.37 11.12
C TYR A 168 1.94 -16.14 10.59
N ALA A 169 1.49 -15.59 9.45
CA ALA A 169 2.05 -14.40 8.84
C ALA A 169 0.99 -13.52 8.17
N ALA A 170 1.27 -12.21 8.12
CA ALA A 170 0.53 -11.27 7.28
C ALA A 170 1.42 -10.84 6.11
N PHE A 171 0.87 -10.84 4.89
CA PHE A 171 1.61 -10.45 3.70
C PHE A 171 1.38 -9.00 3.33
N ALA A 172 2.37 -8.39 2.67
CA ALA A 172 2.23 -7.04 2.12
C ALA A 172 3.09 -6.87 0.86
N LEU A 173 2.67 -5.97 -0.01
CA LEU A 173 3.48 -5.42 -1.08
C LEU A 173 4.08 -4.10 -0.58
N ARG A 174 5.39 -3.91 -0.74
CA ARG A 174 6.08 -2.65 -0.52
C ARG A 174 6.70 -2.16 -1.84
N TRP A 175 6.57 -0.88 -2.14
CA TRP A 175 7.19 -0.28 -3.32
C TRP A 175 7.46 1.19 -3.07
N ARG A 176 8.13 1.86 -4.01
CA ARG A 176 8.34 3.30 -3.97
C ARG A 176 7.41 3.96 -4.99
N ALA A 177 6.68 4.99 -4.58
CA ALA A 177 5.81 5.75 -5.47
C ALA A 177 6.62 6.33 -6.64
N SER A 178 6.21 6.03 -7.87
CA SER A 178 6.84 6.60 -9.08
C SER A 178 6.49 8.08 -9.23
N ASP A 179 5.24 8.45 -8.97
CA ASP A 179 4.75 9.82 -9.03
C ASP A 179 3.56 10.00 -8.06
N PRO A 180 3.43 11.14 -7.37
CA PRO A 180 2.27 11.42 -6.52
C PRO A 180 0.92 11.48 -7.24
N VAL A 181 0.88 11.76 -8.56
CA VAL A 181 -0.36 11.83 -9.36
C VAL A 181 -1.14 10.51 -9.34
N ASP A 182 -0.45 9.40 -9.08
CA ASP A 182 -1.05 8.07 -9.02
C ASP A 182 -1.79 7.80 -7.71
N TYR A 183 -1.78 8.72 -6.75
CA TYR A 183 -2.36 8.50 -5.42
C TYR A 183 -3.39 9.56 -5.10
N VAL A 184 -4.60 9.11 -4.82
CA VAL A 184 -5.73 9.95 -4.42
C VAL A 184 -6.02 9.74 -2.93
N VAL A 185 -6.45 10.79 -2.25
CA VAL A 185 -6.98 10.69 -0.90
C VAL A 185 -8.46 10.30 -0.99
N PRO A 186 -8.91 9.20 -0.37
CA PRO A 186 -10.29 8.76 -0.43
C PRO A 186 -11.17 9.60 0.52
N ALA A 187 -11.38 10.87 0.15
CA ALA A 187 -12.12 11.84 0.95
C ALA A 187 -13.08 12.70 0.12
N GLY A 188 -14.22 13.05 0.72
CA GLY A 188 -15.20 13.97 0.14
C GLY A 188 -16.29 13.29 -0.70
N GLU A 189 -17.02 14.11 -1.46
CA GLU A 189 -18.23 13.68 -2.19
C GLU A 189 -18.03 12.48 -3.13
N PRO A 190 -16.93 12.38 -3.92
CA PRO A 190 -16.73 11.23 -4.83
C PRO A 190 -16.72 9.86 -4.12
N TRP A 191 -16.49 9.86 -2.80
CA TRP A 191 -16.37 8.66 -1.97
C TRP A 191 -17.63 8.36 -1.16
N ALA A 192 -18.63 9.25 -1.18
CA ALA A 192 -19.88 9.08 -0.45
C ALA A 192 -20.67 7.83 -0.89
N GLY A 193 -20.59 7.51 -2.19
CA GLY A 193 -21.21 6.29 -2.75
C GLY A 193 -20.64 5.01 -2.17
N MET A 194 -19.33 4.97 -1.87
CA MET A 194 -18.68 3.80 -1.29
C MET A 194 -19.05 3.56 0.17
N ALA A 195 -19.28 4.63 0.94
CA ALA A 195 -19.72 4.53 2.33
C ALA A 195 -21.10 3.88 2.48
N ARG A 196 -21.93 3.95 1.41
CA ARG A 196 -23.27 3.36 1.36
C ARG A 196 -23.30 1.90 0.90
N ILE A 197 -22.17 1.35 0.40
CA ILE A 197 -22.13 -0.03 -0.07
C ILE A 197 -22.36 -1.00 1.12
N PRO A 198 -23.34 -1.91 1.02
CA PRO A 198 -23.70 -2.80 2.12
C PRO A 198 -22.58 -3.78 2.45
N GLY A 199 -22.61 -4.31 3.69
CA GLY A 199 -21.65 -5.29 4.19
C GLY A 199 -21.53 -6.54 3.32
N SER A 200 -22.63 -6.98 2.71
CA SER A 200 -22.69 -8.15 1.83
C SER A 200 -21.96 -7.96 0.50
N ALA A 201 -21.77 -6.72 0.06
CA ALA A 201 -21.15 -6.40 -1.23
C ALA A 201 -19.71 -5.89 -1.08
N ARG A 202 -19.12 -5.91 0.12
CA ARG A 202 -17.77 -5.39 0.37
C ARG A 202 -16.86 -6.43 1.00
N ARG A 203 -15.56 -6.20 0.86
CA ARG A 203 -14.52 -6.89 1.61
C ARG A 203 -13.80 -5.93 2.55
N GLY A 204 -13.49 -6.40 3.75
CA GLY A 204 -12.81 -5.62 4.78
C GLY A 204 -13.69 -4.52 5.40
N GLY A 205 -13.04 -3.57 6.06
CA GLY A 205 -13.71 -2.41 6.67
C GLY A 205 -14.34 -1.47 5.63
N PRO A 206 -15.38 -0.70 5.99
CA PRO A 206 -15.99 0.26 5.08
C PRO A 206 -15.00 1.34 4.61
N VAL A 207 -15.31 1.98 3.48
CA VAL A 207 -14.61 3.18 3.02
C VAL A 207 -15.46 4.38 3.44
N LEU A 208 -14.98 5.16 4.41
CA LEU A 208 -15.76 6.23 5.02
C LEU A 208 -15.75 7.55 4.24
N GLY A 209 -14.82 7.72 3.29
CA GLY A 209 -14.68 9.01 2.60
C GLY A 209 -14.13 10.12 3.51
N THR A 210 -13.43 9.77 4.60
CA THR A 210 -12.77 10.72 5.51
C THR A 210 -11.26 10.87 5.23
N GLY A 211 -10.71 10.05 4.34
CA GLY A 211 -9.27 9.94 4.08
C GLY A 211 -8.50 9.09 5.11
N PHE A 212 -9.18 8.51 6.08
CA PHE A 212 -8.61 7.67 7.13
C PHE A 212 -9.28 6.29 7.19
N LEU A 213 -8.48 5.29 7.59
CA LEU A 213 -8.94 3.91 7.77
C LEU A 213 -9.81 3.82 9.03
N PRO A 214 -10.95 3.10 8.98
CA PRO A 214 -11.70 2.79 10.19
C PRO A 214 -10.87 2.00 11.18
N SER A 215 -10.68 2.53 12.38
CA SER A 215 -9.88 1.91 13.42
C SER A 215 -10.21 2.52 14.77
N ASN A 216 -10.35 1.67 15.80
CA ASN A 216 -10.55 2.12 17.18
C ASN A 216 -9.24 2.50 17.88
N GLN A 217 -8.09 2.21 17.26
CA GLN A 217 -6.78 2.33 17.91
C GLN A 217 -5.84 3.31 17.20
N TYR A 218 -6.00 3.50 15.90
CA TYR A 218 -5.02 4.17 15.07
C TYR A 218 -5.68 5.20 14.16
N LEU A 219 -5.07 6.36 14.02
CA LEU A 219 -5.44 7.36 13.01
C LEU A 219 -4.54 7.17 11.79
N LEU A 220 -4.98 6.32 10.85
CA LEU A 220 -4.14 5.89 9.72
C LEU A 220 -4.61 6.54 8.41
N PRO A 221 -3.79 7.39 7.76
CA PRO A 221 -4.10 7.95 6.45
C PRO A 221 -4.16 6.85 5.39
N GLU A 222 -5.21 6.86 4.58
CA GLU A 222 -5.34 5.95 3.44
C GLU A 222 -5.12 6.66 2.12
N PHE A 223 -4.50 5.98 1.17
CA PHE A 223 -4.42 6.41 -0.22
C PHE A 223 -5.04 5.34 -1.10
N VAL A 224 -5.45 5.72 -2.30
CA VAL A 224 -5.95 4.82 -3.32
C VAL A 224 -5.23 5.11 -4.63
N THR A 225 -4.97 4.08 -5.43
CA THR A 225 -4.46 4.33 -6.78
C THR A 225 -5.48 5.15 -7.58
N ALA A 226 -5.01 6.14 -8.34
CA ALA A 226 -5.88 7.02 -9.12
C ALA A 226 -6.80 6.18 -10.02
N ASP A 227 -8.10 6.47 -9.96
CA ASP A 227 -9.18 5.75 -10.65
C ASP A 227 -9.23 4.24 -10.39
N PHE A 228 -8.62 3.79 -9.28
CA PHE A 228 -8.35 2.38 -9.01
C PHE A 228 -7.55 1.67 -10.11
N ALA A 229 -6.91 2.42 -11.00
CA ALA A 229 -6.18 1.85 -12.13
C ALA A 229 -5.02 0.98 -11.65
N ASP A 230 -4.63 0.02 -12.49
CA ASP A 230 -3.37 -0.70 -12.33
C ASP A 230 -2.21 0.30 -12.50
N LEU A 231 -1.30 0.30 -11.53
CA LEU A 231 -0.04 1.04 -11.58
C LEU A 231 1.09 0.05 -11.83
N PRO A 232 1.98 0.29 -12.81
CA PRO A 232 3.13 -0.57 -13.03
C PRO A 232 4.08 -0.50 -11.83
N LEU A 233 4.51 -1.65 -11.32
CA LEU A 233 5.43 -1.68 -10.20
C LEU A 233 6.82 -1.16 -10.59
N PRO A 234 7.44 -0.32 -9.75
CA PRO A 234 8.83 0.07 -9.95
C PRO A 234 9.77 -1.10 -9.69
N THR A 235 11.01 -0.98 -10.14
CA THR A 235 12.06 -1.92 -9.77
C THR A 235 12.24 -1.95 -8.25
N ARG A 236 12.64 -3.11 -7.71
CA ARG A 236 12.79 -3.36 -6.27
C ARG A 236 11.48 -3.20 -5.46
N ALA A 237 10.32 -3.35 -6.09
CA ALA A 237 9.11 -3.66 -5.33
C ALA A 237 9.28 -5.02 -4.62
N GLU A 238 8.69 -5.17 -3.43
CA GLU A 238 8.94 -6.30 -2.54
C GLU A 238 7.62 -6.89 -2.05
N ILE A 239 7.53 -8.23 -2.06
CA ILE A 239 6.51 -8.95 -1.31
C ILE A 239 7.13 -9.33 0.03
N LEU A 240 6.47 -8.92 1.11
CA LEU A 240 6.91 -9.07 2.49
C LEU A 240 5.99 -10.05 3.24
N ALA A 241 6.55 -10.69 4.26
CA ALA A 241 5.80 -11.41 5.29
C ALA A 241 6.14 -10.85 6.68
N TYR A 242 5.11 -10.65 7.50
CA TYR A 242 5.20 -10.21 8.89
C TYR A 242 4.80 -11.38 9.79
N THR A 243 5.73 -11.88 10.59
CA THR A 243 5.50 -13.06 11.46
C THR A 243 4.91 -12.67 12.82
N ALA A 244 4.43 -13.66 13.57
CA ALA A 244 3.85 -13.46 14.92
C ALA A 244 4.79 -12.70 15.89
N ASP A 245 6.11 -12.84 15.73
CA ASP A 245 7.11 -12.12 16.50
C ASP A 245 7.49 -10.74 15.91
N GLY A 246 6.76 -10.22 14.93
CA GLY A 246 7.01 -8.89 14.36
C GLY A 246 8.22 -8.82 13.42
N THR A 247 8.86 -9.95 13.13
CA THR A 247 9.92 -10.04 12.14
C THR A 247 9.34 -9.79 10.75
N GLU A 248 10.00 -8.94 9.96
CA GLU A 248 9.66 -8.71 8.56
C GLU A 248 10.65 -9.49 7.70
N VAL A 249 10.11 -10.26 6.78
CA VAL A 249 10.86 -11.10 5.86
C VAL A 249 10.54 -10.63 4.44
N THR A 250 11.55 -10.16 3.71
CA THR A 250 11.41 -9.96 2.26
C THR A 250 11.34 -11.33 1.60
N MET A 251 10.17 -11.68 1.08
CA MET A 251 9.91 -12.98 0.45
C MET A 251 10.37 -12.97 -1.01
N PHE A 252 9.95 -11.94 -1.75
CA PHE A 252 10.26 -11.77 -3.17
C PHE A 252 10.57 -10.31 -3.49
N GLN A 253 11.42 -10.08 -4.48
CA GLN A 253 11.73 -8.74 -5.00
C GLN A 253 11.56 -8.72 -6.53
N TYR A 254 10.88 -7.69 -7.04
CA TYR A 254 10.67 -7.50 -8.47
C TYR A 254 11.87 -6.81 -9.11
N VAL A 255 12.38 -7.38 -10.21
CA VAL A 255 13.49 -6.84 -10.99
C VAL A 255 12.99 -6.53 -12.39
N THR A 256 12.77 -5.23 -12.66
CA THR A 256 12.18 -4.76 -13.93
C THR A 256 12.97 -5.18 -15.17
N GLU A 257 14.31 -5.17 -15.11
CA GLU A 257 15.18 -5.50 -16.24
C GLU A 257 15.04 -6.95 -16.67
N GLN A 258 14.68 -7.80 -15.71
CA GLN A 258 14.48 -9.21 -15.93
C GLN A 258 13.01 -9.57 -16.14
N GLY A 259 12.10 -8.62 -15.86
CA GLY A 259 10.66 -8.82 -15.93
C GLY A 259 10.23 -9.98 -15.04
N ALA A 260 10.71 -10.06 -13.81
CA ALA A 260 10.45 -11.20 -12.93
C ALA A 260 10.54 -10.84 -11.44
N TRP A 261 9.89 -11.66 -10.61
CA TRP A 261 10.17 -11.71 -9.18
C TRP A 261 11.27 -12.71 -8.86
N THR A 262 12.16 -12.34 -7.96
CA THR A 262 13.22 -13.19 -7.42
C THR A 262 12.95 -13.49 -5.95
N ARG A 263 13.12 -14.74 -5.53
CA ARG A 263 13.01 -15.19 -4.13
C ARG A 263 14.16 -14.62 -3.31
N MET A 264 13.84 -13.96 -2.21
CA MET A 264 14.81 -13.34 -1.29
C MET A 264 14.89 -14.09 0.04
N ALA A 265 13.82 -14.77 0.44
CA ALA A 265 13.74 -15.49 1.71
C ALA A 265 14.69 -16.71 1.74
N GLY A 266 15.50 -16.81 2.80
CA GLY A 266 16.36 -17.97 3.08
C GLY A 266 15.58 -19.24 3.47
N THR A 267 16.30 -20.35 3.62
CA THR A 267 15.71 -21.68 3.88
C THR A 267 14.92 -21.75 5.20
N GLN A 268 15.30 -20.96 6.21
CA GLN A 268 14.62 -20.87 7.49
C GLN A 268 13.18 -20.33 7.37
N TRP A 269 12.85 -19.66 6.26
CA TRP A 269 11.54 -19.08 6.00
C TRP A 269 10.68 -19.92 5.05
N ARG A 270 11.11 -21.13 4.66
CA ARG A 270 10.37 -22.00 3.73
C ARG A 270 8.92 -22.26 4.14
N ARG A 271 8.64 -22.33 5.45
CA ARG A 271 7.28 -22.47 5.97
C ARG A 271 6.33 -21.37 5.48
N LEU A 272 6.83 -20.14 5.33
CA LEU A 272 6.04 -19.00 4.85
C LEU A 272 5.72 -19.11 3.35
N GLN A 273 6.54 -19.84 2.59
CA GLN A 273 6.28 -20.12 1.17
C GLN A 273 5.30 -21.27 1.00
N ALA A 274 5.35 -22.26 1.90
CA ALA A 274 4.39 -23.36 1.90
C ALA A 274 2.94 -22.90 2.13
N GLU A 275 2.74 -21.69 2.67
CA GLU A 275 1.43 -21.05 2.80
C GLU A 275 0.86 -20.52 1.48
N LEU A 276 1.66 -20.47 0.40
CA LEU A 276 1.27 -19.92 -0.91
C LEU A 276 0.80 -21.05 -1.85
N PRO A 277 -0.52 -21.22 -2.10
CA PRO A 277 -1.02 -22.30 -2.92
C PRO A 277 -0.52 -22.20 -4.36
N GLY A 278 -0.05 -23.32 -4.91
CA GLY A 278 0.44 -23.40 -6.29
C GLY A 278 1.80 -22.76 -6.55
N VAL A 279 2.49 -22.29 -5.51
CA VAL A 279 3.87 -21.79 -5.60
C VAL A 279 4.81 -22.89 -5.13
N ASP A 280 5.76 -23.29 -5.98
CA ASP A 280 6.81 -24.23 -5.60
C ASP A 280 7.78 -23.54 -4.62
N PRO A 281 7.96 -24.05 -3.38
CA PRO A 281 8.90 -23.47 -2.40
C PRO A 281 10.38 -23.49 -2.83
N HIS A 282 10.71 -24.24 -3.88
CA HIS A 282 12.05 -24.29 -4.47
C HIS A 282 12.22 -23.35 -5.66
N GLN A 283 11.13 -22.82 -6.20
CA GLN A 283 11.18 -21.89 -7.32
C GLN A 283 11.76 -20.55 -6.86
N GLU A 284 12.91 -20.18 -7.44
CA GLU A 284 13.60 -18.93 -7.09
C GLU A 284 13.20 -17.76 -7.99
N TRP A 285 12.53 -18.07 -9.11
CA TRP A 285 12.30 -17.15 -10.21
C TRP A 285 10.87 -17.22 -10.75
N PHE A 286 10.21 -16.08 -10.84
CA PHE A 286 8.81 -15.98 -11.30
C PHE A 286 8.72 -14.93 -12.43
N PRO A 287 8.74 -15.37 -13.70
CA PRO A 287 8.58 -14.48 -14.84
C PRO A 287 7.24 -13.75 -14.82
N VAL A 288 7.27 -12.45 -15.12
CA VAL A 288 6.09 -11.59 -15.19
C VAL A 288 5.70 -11.38 -16.66
N PRO A 289 4.46 -11.70 -17.05
CA PRO A 289 3.98 -11.41 -18.40
C PRO A 289 3.89 -9.89 -18.62
N ALA A 290 4.22 -9.45 -19.84
CA ALA A 290 3.94 -8.08 -20.25
C ALA A 290 2.42 -7.81 -20.23
N SER A 291 2.02 -6.61 -19.85
CA SER A 291 0.63 -6.16 -19.95
C SER A 291 0.49 -5.18 -21.12
N GLY A 292 -0.54 -5.39 -21.95
CA GLY A 292 -0.91 -4.47 -23.02
C GLY A 292 -1.74 -3.27 -22.56
N HIS A 293 -2.31 -3.30 -21.34
CA HIS A 293 -3.25 -2.27 -20.86
C HIS A 293 -2.66 -1.29 -19.85
N VAL A 294 -1.46 -1.55 -19.34
CA VAL A 294 -0.73 -0.69 -18.40
C VAL A 294 0.77 -0.77 -18.64
N GLY A 295 1.44 0.37 -18.56
CA GLY A 295 2.89 0.47 -18.70
C GLY A 295 3.39 1.89 -18.55
N LEU A 296 4.71 2.03 -18.58
CA LEU A 296 5.37 3.33 -18.67
C LEU A 296 6.00 3.47 -20.04
N SER A 297 5.88 4.67 -20.59
CA SER A 297 6.60 5.06 -21.79
C SER A 297 7.35 6.34 -21.57
N GLY A 298 8.60 6.38 -22.03
CA GLY A 298 9.45 7.55 -21.92
C GLY A 298 10.09 7.93 -23.25
N GLU A 299 10.49 9.18 -23.34
CA GLU A 299 11.16 9.72 -24.52
C GLU A 299 12.70 9.66 -24.35
N TYR A 300 13.39 9.21 -25.39
CA TYR A 300 14.84 9.24 -25.48
C TYR A 300 15.27 9.54 -26.91
N ARG A 301 16.11 10.56 -27.10
CA ARG A 301 16.61 11.02 -28.43
C ARG A 301 15.47 11.24 -29.45
N GLY A 302 14.37 11.87 -29.02
CA GLY A 302 13.21 12.17 -29.86
C GLY A 302 12.37 10.95 -30.27
N ARG A 303 12.57 9.80 -29.63
CA ARG A 303 11.80 8.58 -29.86
C ARG A 303 11.18 8.06 -28.56
N ARG A 304 10.01 7.45 -28.70
CA ARG A 304 9.27 6.84 -27.60
C ARG A 304 9.76 5.42 -27.36
N HIS A 305 10.00 5.08 -26.10
CA HIS A 305 10.45 3.77 -25.66
C HIS A 305 9.64 3.30 -24.45
N PRO A 306 9.48 1.98 -24.23
CA PRO A 306 9.05 1.47 -22.94
C PRO A 306 10.03 1.90 -21.85
N ALA A 307 9.50 2.34 -20.71
CA ALA A 307 10.27 2.85 -19.60
C ALA A 307 10.08 1.99 -18.34
N VAL A 308 11.03 2.08 -17.41
CA VAL A 308 10.94 1.50 -16.07
C VAL A 308 11.22 2.57 -15.02
N ALA A 309 10.54 2.45 -13.89
CA ALA A 309 10.70 3.32 -12.73
C ALA A 309 11.74 2.73 -11.76
N ASP A 310 12.71 3.55 -11.34
CA ASP A 310 13.65 3.25 -10.24
C ASP A 310 13.70 4.43 -9.25
N PRO A 311 12.57 4.84 -8.66
CA PRO A 311 12.53 5.94 -7.72
C PRO A 311 13.40 5.65 -6.47
N PRO A 312 14.07 6.65 -5.90
CA PRO A 312 14.04 8.08 -6.27
C PRO A 312 15.00 8.44 -7.42
N HIS A 313 15.67 7.47 -8.04
CA HIS A 313 16.72 7.67 -9.05
C HIS A 313 16.19 7.93 -10.47
N GLY A 314 14.87 8.07 -10.62
CA GLY A 314 14.20 8.48 -11.85
C GLY A 314 13.75 7.33 -12.73
N PHE A 315 13.70 7.61 -14.04
CA PHE A 315 13.15 6.71 -15.05
C PHE A 315 14.17 6.43 -16.15
N ARG A 316 14.10 5.24 -16.73
CA ARG A 316 15.03 4.81 -17.78
C ARG A 316 14.35 3.92 -18.80
N ILE A 317 14.98 3.76 -19.95
CA ILE A 317 14.53 2.81 -20.97
C ILE A 317 14.51 1.39 -20.39
N ALA A 318 13.46 0.64 -20.69
CA ALA A 318 13.38 -0.78 -20.42
C ALA A 318 14.39 -1.53 -21.32
N ALA A 319 15.60 -1.74 -20.81
CA ALA A 319 16.65 -2.50 -21.47
C ALA A 319 16.97 -3.77 -20.66
N ARG A 320 17.30 -4.86 -21.38
CA ARG A 320 17.63 -6.16 -20.77
C ARG A 320 18.94 -6.16 -19.97
N SER A 321 19.79 -5.14 -20.11
CA SER A 321 21.08 -5.07 -19.42
C SER A 321 21.23 -3.78 -18.60
N GLN A 322 21.83 -3.91 -17.41
CA GLN A 322 22.17 -2.77 -16.55
C GLN A 322 23.15 -1.77 -17.19
N ALA A 323 23.91 -2.18 -18.20
CA ALA A 323 24.83 -1.30 -18.91
C ALA A 323 24.09 -0.28 -19.80
N ALA A 324 22.83 -0.53 -20.15
CA ALA A 324 21.99 0.33 -20.98
C ALA A 324 21.01 1.16 -20.13
N ARG A 325 21.52 1.85 -19.10
CA ARG A 325 20.73 2.80 -18.27
C ARG A 325 20.63 4.16 -18.97
N PHE A 326 19.81 4.23 -20.00
CA PHE A 326 19.53 5.51 -20.65
C PHE A 326 18.39 6.22 -19.92
N PRO A 327 18.64 7.36 -19.25
CA PRO A 327 17.57 8.13 -18.65
C PRO A 327 16.63 8.63 -19.74
N VAL A 328 15.34 8.68 -19.44
CA VAL A 328 14.32 9.26 -20.31
C VAL A 328 14.03 10.70 -19.90
N THR A 329 13.69 11.55 -20.87
CA THR A 329 13.49 12.99 -20.65
C THR A 329 12.07 13.35 -20.24
N SER A 330 11.11 12.49 -20.56
CA SER A 330 9.70 12.60 -20.16
C SER A 330 9.15 11.20 -19.93
N VAL A 331 8.18 11.07 -19.03
CA VAL A 331 7.51 9.79 -18.75
C VAL A 331 6.02 9.97 -18.70
N LYS A 332 5.32 9.01 -19.31
CA LYS A 332 3.87 8.90 -19.28
C LYS A 332 3.48 7.49 -18.87
N ARG A 333 2.53 7.39 -17.95
CA ARG A 333 1.83 6.14 -17.65
C ARG A 333 0.69 5.95 -18.62
N LEU A 334 0.55 4.72 -19.10
CA LEU A 334 -0.55 4.29 -19.94
C LEU A 334 -1.67 3.71 -19.11
N VAL A 335 -2.90 4.15 -19.38
CA VAL A 335 -4.12 3.55 -18.82
C VAL A 335 -5.16 3.48 -19.92
N ARG A 336 -5.86 2.34 -20.01
CA ARG A 336 -7.00 2.22 -20.91
C ARG A 336 -8.30 2.38 -20.14
N TYR A 337 -9.08 3.40 -20.50
CA TYR A 337 -10.43 3.63 -19.99
C TYR A 337 -11.45 3.22 -21.05
N ALA A 338 -12.65 2.89 -20.61
CA ALA A 338 -13.80 2.62 -21.47
C ALA A 338 -15.09 3.04 -20.74
N ALA A 339 -16.21 2.85 -21.42
CA ALA A 339 -17.53 2.90 -20.80
C ALA A 339 -18.25 1.58 -21.05
N TRP A 340 -19.00 1.13 -20.05
CA TRP A 340 -19.85 -0.05 -20.18
C TRP A 340 -21.15 0.19 -19.41
N ARG A 341 -22.28 0.04 -20.10
CA ARG A 341 -23.62 0.37 -19.57
C ARG A 341 -23.72 1.80 -19.02
N GLY A 342 -23.07 2.75 -19.70
CA GLY A 342 -23.02 4.16 -19.29
C GLY A 342 -22.15 4.45 -18.06
N VAL A 343 -21.37 3.47 -17.57
CA VAL A 343 -20.49 3.61 -16.41
C VAL A 343 -19.04 3.73 -16.86
N PRO A 344 -18.27 4.73 -16.38
CA PRO A 344 -16.84 4.83 -16.66
C PRO A 344 -16.05 3.73 -15.94
N VAL A 345 -15.19 3.06 -16.69
CA VAL A 345 -14.39 1.92 -16.22
C VAL A 345 -12.95 2.02 -16.72
N SER A 346 -12.03 1.43 -15.97
CA SER A 346 -10.67 1.14 -16.46
C SER A 346 -10.57 -0.32 -16.87
N VAL A 347 -9.76 -0.63 -17.87
CA VAL A 347 -9.48 -2.02 -18.27
C VAL A 347 -8.40 -2.59 -17.37
N ALA A 348 -8.73 -3.70 -16.70
CA ALA A 348 -7.85 -4.43 -15.80
C ALA A 348 -7.28 -5.72 -16.43
N GLY A 349 -7.72 -6.08 -17.63
CA GLY A 349 -7.22 -7.23 -18.38
C GLY A 349 -8.15 -7.66 -19.50
N GLU A 350 -7.68 -8.59 -20.31
CA GLU A 350 -8.42 -9.15 -21.45
C GLU A 350 -8.20 -10.66 -21.49
N ARG A 351 -9.21 -11.39 -21.95
CA ARG A 351 -9.13 -12.81 -22.23
C ARG A 351 -10.09 -13.17 -23.34
N GLU A 352 -9.55 -13.55 -24.50
CA GLU A 352 -10.34 -13.90 -25.69
C GLU A 352 -11.30 -12.75 -26.05
N GLU A 353 -12.61 -12.98 -26.06
CA GLU A 353 -13.64 -11.99 -26.36
C GLU A 353 -14.12 -11.21 -25.12
N TRP A 354 -13.53 -11.48 -23.95
CA TRP A 354 -13.94 -10.88 -22.68
C TRP A 354 -12.94 -9.85 -22.20
N VAL A 355 -13.45 -8.72 -21.72
CA VAL A 355 -12.66 -7.65 -21.11
C VAL A 355 -12.97 -7.59 -19.62
N ARG A 356 -11.94 -7.61 -18.79
CA ARG A 356 -12.07 -7.38 -17.34
C ARG A 356 -12.05 -5.89 -17.08
N LEU A 357 -13.18 -5.37 -16.62
CA LEU A 357 -13.40 -3.97 -16.32
C LEU A 357 -13.33 -3.73 -14.81
N ARG A 358 -12.84 -2.56 -14.42
CA ARG A 358 -12.79 -2.08 -13.04
C ARG A 358 -13.49 -0.74 -12.92
N LEU A 359 -14.32 -0.60 -11.89
CA LEU A 359 -15.04 0.64 -11.64
C LEU A 359 -14.10 1.76 -11.19
N VAL A 360 -14.21 2.93 -11.84
CA VAL A 360 -13.45 4.14 -11.48
C VAL A 360 -14.08 4.87 -10.29
N VAL A 361 -15.42 4.85 -10.20
CA VAL A 361 -16.19 5.45 -9.11
C VAL A 361 -17.21 4.44 -8.59
N PRO A 362 -16.81 3.54 -7.66
CA PRO A 362 -17.72 2.55 -7.12
C PRO A 362 -18.81 3.17 -6.25
N GLY A 363 -20.04 2.66 -6.36
CA GLY A 363 -21.16 3.05 -5.53
C GLY A 363 -22.32 2.06 -5.68
N GLU A 364 -23.23 2.03 -4.70
CA GLU A 364 -24.33 1.06 -4.65
C GLU A 364 -25.10 0.93 -5.98
N GLN A 365 -25.54 2.07 -6.55
CA GLN A 365 -26.27 2.08 -7.83
C GLN A 365 -25.42 1.56 -8.99
N VAL A 366 -24.13 1.90 -9.01
CA VAL A 366 -23.18 1.46 -10.05
C VAL A 366 -23.00 -0.06 -9.99
N LEU A 367 -22.92 -0.63 -8.79
CA LEU A 367 -22.86 -2.08 -8.59
C LEU A 367 -24.12 -2.78 -9.10
N VAL A 368 -25.30 -2.21 -8.86
CA VAL A 368 -26.57 -2.78 -9.37
C VAL A 368 -26.61 -2.78 -10.90
N VAL A 369 -26.16 -1.70 -11.56
CA VAL A 369 -26.18 -1.58 -13.02
C VAL A 369 -25.16 -2.52 -13.69
N THR A 370 -23.96 -2.63 -13.11
CA THR A 370 -22.84 -3.36 -13.72
C THR A 370 -22.77 -4.82 -13.28
N GLY A 371 -23.30 -5.17 -12.11
CA GLY A 371 -23.08 -6.48 -11.49
C GLY A 371 -21.63 -6.70 -11.02
N ALA A 372 -20.85 -5.63 -10.86
CA ALA A 372 -19.45 -5.74 -10.47
C ALA A 372 -19.29 -6.29 -9.05
N GLU A 373 -18.31 -7.17 -8.87
CA GLU A 373 -18.04 -7.83 -7.59
C GLU A 373 -16.82 -7.23 -6.91
N CYS A 374 -16.85 -7.19 -5.57
CA CYS A 374 -15.72 -6.73 -4.78
C CYS A 374 -14.61 -7.79 -4.80
N VAL A 375 -13.51 -7.49 -5.49
CA VAL A 375 -12.34 -8.39 -5.61
C VAL A 375 -11.27 -8.13 -4.55
N GLU A 376 -11.24 -6.90 -4.01
CA GLU A 376 -10.46 -6.46 -2.86
C GLU A 376 -11.13 -5.21 -2.26
N ARG A 377 -10.76 -4.81 -1.04
CA ARG A 377 -11.40 -3.66 -0.36
C ARG A 377 -11.46 -2.44 -1.27
N GLY A 378 -12.69 -2.03 -1.61
CA GLY A 378 -12.98 -0.86 -2.41
C GLY A 378 -12.77 -1.00 -3.93
N VAL A 379 -12.25 -2.12 -4.42
CA VAL A 379 -12.08 -2.39 -5.85
C VAL A 379 -13.14 -3.37 -6.32
N TYR A 380 -13.81 -2.98 -7.40
CA TYR A 380 -14.92 -3.72 -7.97
C TYR A 380 -14.63 -4.00 -9.43
N GLU A 381 -14.70 -5.27 -9.80
CA GLU A 381 -14.40 -5.73 -11.16
C GLU A 381 -15.53 -6.58 -11.72
N VAL A 382 -15.61 -6.63 -13.04
CA VAL A 382 -16.59 -7.41 -13.80
C VAL A 382 -15.97 -7.84 -15.12
N TRP A 383 -16.35 -9.03 -15.60
CA TRP A 383 -16.05 -9.45 -16.96
C TRP A 383 -17.24 -9.08 -17.86
N ALA A 384 -16.95 -8.37 -18.94
CA ALA A 384 -17.93 -7.98 -19.95
C ALA A 384 -17.53 -8.50 -21.33
N PRO A 385 -18.49 -8.83 -22.21
CA PRO A 385 -18.22 -9.07 -23.62
C PRO A 385 -17.58 -7.83 -24.25
N GLY A 386 -16.50 -8.01 -25.00
CA GLY A 386 -15.70 -6.90 -25.54
C GLY A 386 -16.46 -6.04 -26.55
N ASP A 387 -17.45 -6.60 -27.25
CA ASP A 387 -18.33 -5.92 -28.19
C ASP A 387 -19.42 -5.07 -27.51
N GLU A 388 -19.72 -5.32 -26.24
CA GLU A 388 -20.60 -4.46 -25.43
C GLU A 388 -19.87 -3.25 -24.84
N VAL A 389 -18.53 -3.26 -24.83
CA VAL A 389 -17.70 -2.20 -24.25
C VAL A 389 -17.51 -1.09 -25.29
N GLU A 390 -17.89 0.13 -24.93
CA GLU A 390 -17.65 1.29 -25.77
C GLU A 390 -16.14 1.47 -26.01
N GLU A 391 -15.76 1.88 -27.24
CA GLU A 391 -14.38 1.91 -27.69
C GLU A 391 -13.44 2.55 -26.65
N GLY A 392 -12.45 1.77 -26.23
CA GLY A 392 -11.56 2.15 -25.14
C GLY A 392 -10.65 3.31 -25.55
N ARG A 393 -10.58 4.34 -24.71
CA ARG A 393 -9.61 5.42 -24.85
C ARG A 393 -8.34 5.08 -24.08
N GLU A 394 -7.23 5.02 -24.80
CA GLU A 394 -5.91 5.06 -24.20
C GLU A 394 -5.62 6.49 -23.72
N VAL A 395 -5.36 6.63 -22.42
CA VAL A 395 -5.05 7.89 -21.76
C VAL A 395 -3.63 7.83 -21.24
N GLU A 396 -2.88 8.89 -21.58
CA GLU A 396 -1.52 9.07 -21.10
C GLU A 396 -1.51 10.03 -19.91
N VAL A 397 -1.07 9.54 -18.76
CA VAL A 397 -0.88 10.36 -17.56
C VAL A 397 0.58 10.77 -17.49
N ALA A 398 0.86 12.06 -17.67
CA ALA A 398 2.22 12.58 -17.57
C ALA A 398 2.71 12.54 -16.13
N TYR A 399 3.89 11.96 -15.91
CA TYR A 399 4.60 12.04 -14.64
C TYR A 399 5.44 13.32 -14.57
N ARG A 400 5.50 13.88 -13.38
CA ARG A 400 6.32 15.04 -13.02
C ARG A 400 7.71 14.53 -12.69
N SER A 401 8.59 14.58 -13.69
CA SER A 401 10.03 14.28 -13.56
C SER A 401 10.76 15.28 -12.69
#